data_AF-D4ASU2-F1
#
_entry.id   AF-D4ASU2-F1
#
_cell.length_a   1.000
_cell.length_b   1.000
_cell.length_c   1.000
_cell.angle_alpha   90.00
_cell.angle_beta   90.00
_cell.angle_gamma   90.00
#
_symmetry.space_group_name_H-M   'P 1'
#
loop_
_entity.id
_entity.type
_entity.pdbx_description
1 polymer ?
#
loop_
_entity_poly.entity_id
_entity_poly.type
_entity_poly.pdbx_seq_one_letter_code
_entity_poly.pdbx_strand_id
1 'polypeptide(L)'
;MPSIIQRRPIIQADEIVESTLGSGILFTYPEIATIAGVQGLVVYGLSSALPLLAFAFVGPIIRRKFPEVFVLTEWTRQRYGVVAGIYLSILTLITLFLYMVAELSALQQIVTALSGLNGLPAVIVQVVVTTIYTSLGGFQVSFLTDNVQGAMVVGLIIIAVITVGARTDIDKSLIDSSGLLKPTLLGWQLIYILPVAILTNDFFLSNLWLRTFASKTDRDLRIGISIASFVVLCILVLVGSTGLLAAWSGVWPGDPPQAGSIAFFLLLEKLPNWVVGIVLVMTVALSTAAFDSLQSAMVSTASNDVFRNKLPLIYVRIGVVLCIVPVVVVALRSPSVLRIFLISDLVSASAIPVLVLGLSDRMYWWTAFEVIVGGLGGILSVFIFGTIYYGNATEGGKLILLQNGLYANDWSAFGAFVAAPIGGLIFACIALGLRVGYAFVLSKTTGRHFDVFDRPLPRSHMAAGPMHLDQPDFIATGTDATIRNNDEEGAKFRAPR
;
A
#
# COMPACT_ATOMS: atom_id res chain seq x y z
N MET A 1 -7.61 -24.67 -0.52
CA MET A 1 -8.17 -23.45 0.09
C MET A 1 -9.22 -22.74 -0.80
N PRO A 2 -10.20 -23.39 -1.48
CA PRO A 2 -11.17 -22.66 -2.32
C PRO A 2 -12.45 -22.21 -1.59
N SER A 3 -12.66 -22.56 -0.31
CA SER A 3 -13.99 -22.48 0.32
C SER A 3 -14.25 -21.28 1.25
N ILE A 4 -13.33 -20.31 1.40
CA ILE A 4 -13.44 -19.31 2.49
C ILE A 4 -13.77 -17.88 2.03
N ILE A 5 -13.75 -17.58 0.72
CA ILE A 5 -14.20 -16.26 0.23
C ILE A 5 -15.60 -16.42 -0.40
N GLN A 6 -16.64 -16.44 0.44
CA GLN A 6 -18.01 -16.27 -0.05
C GLN A 6 -18.11 -14.90 -0.73
N ARG A 7 -18.28 -14.90 -2.06
CA ARG A 7 -18.49 -13.66 -2.82
C ARG A 7 -19.72 -12.95 -2.27
N ARG A 8 -19.55 -11.73 -1.74
CA ARG A 8 -20.64 -10.95 -1.12
C ARG A 8 -21.28 -10.00 -2.14
N PRO A 9 -22.62 -9.80 -2.07
CA PRO A 9 -23.35 -9.00 -3.05
C PRO A 9 -23.04 -7.50 -2.98
N ILE A 10 -22.51 -7.03 -1.86
CA ILE A 10 -22.08 -5.65 -1.68
C ILE A 10 -20.70 -5.73 -1.04
N ILE A 11 -19.68 -5.14 -1.67
CA ILE A 11 -18.50 -4.75 -0.90
C ILE A 11 -18.99 -3.66 0.03
N GLN A 12 -18.89 -3.91 1.33
CA GLN A 12 -19.19 -2.94 2.35
C GLN A 12 -18.20 -1.78 2.17
N ALA A 13 -18.69 -0.63 1.70
CA ALA A 13 -17.88 0.57 1.47
C ALA A 13 -17.20 1.02 2.78
N ASP A 14 -17.88 0.79 3.89
CA ASP A 14 -17.44 0.79 5.28
C ASP A 14 -16.13 0.02 5.47
N GLU A 15 -16.03 -1.22 4.99
CA GLU A 15 -14.78 -2.00 5.08
C GLU A 15 -13.64 -1.25 4.35
N ILE A 16 -13.83 -0.79 3.11
CA ILE A 16 -12.75 -0.09 2.38
C ILE A 16 -12.31 1.18 3.14
N VAL A 17 -13.26 1.95 3.65
CA VAL A 17 -13.00 3.14 4.47
C VAL A 17 -12.12 2.79 5.68
N GLU A 18 -12.47 1.75 6.43
CA GLU A 18 -11.72 1.28 7.60
C GLU A 18 -10.28 0.92 7.26
N SER A 19 -10.08 0.14 6.21
CA SER A 19 -8.74 -0.33 5.85
C SER A 19 -7.82 0.75 5.28
N THR A 20 -8.39 1.92 4.94
CA THR A 20 -7.65 3.06 4.38
C THR A 20 -7.35 4.12 5.46
N LEU A 21 -8.09 4.12 6.57
CA LEU A 21 -7.95 5.11 7.63
C LEU A 21 -7.12 4.55 8.80
N GLY A 22 -5.91 5.09 8.98
CA GLY A 22 -5.08 4.88 10.16
C GLY A 22 -5.12 6.06 11.13
N SER A 23 -4.54 5.90 12.32
CA SER A 23 -4.31 6.98 13.28
C SER A 23 -3.40 8.10 12.75
N GLY A 24 -2.51 7.79 11.80
CA GLY A 24 -1.65 8.79 11.14
C GLY A 24 -2.40 9.94 10.47
N ILE A 25 -3.68 9.76 10.09
CA ILE A 25 -4.49 10.83 9.47
C ILE A 25 -4.68 12.04 10.40
N LEU A 26 -4.62 11.83 11.72
CA LEU A 26 -4.76 12.88 12.73
C LEU A 26 -3.51 13.78 12.82
N PHE A 27 -2.40 13.38 12.20
CA PHE A 27 -1.20 14.22 12.03
C PHE A 27 -1.13 14.80 10.62
N THR A 28 -1.16 13.95 9.60
CA THR A 28 -0.71 14.32 8.25
C THR A 28 -1.63 15.33 7.56
N TYR A 29 -2.95 15.22 7.78
CA TYR A 29 -3.92 16.12 7.15
C TYR A 29 -4.02 17.47 7.87
N PRO A 30 -4.03 17.53 9.22
CA PRO A 30 -3.89 18.80 9.92
C PRO A 30 -2.54 19.49 9.61
N GLU A 31 -1.45 18.72 9.56
CA GLU A 31 -0.12 19.25 9.23
C GLU A 31 -0.10 19.90 7.84
N ILE A 32 -0.58 19.22 6.79
CA ILE A 32 -0.60 19.82 5.46
C ILE A 32 -1.45 21.08 5.40
N ALA A 33 -2.55 21.12 6.16
CA ALA A 33 -3.43 22.26 6.21
C ALA A 33 -2.73 23.49 6.81
N THR A 34 -1.86 23.29 7.81
CA THR A 34 -1.06 24.38 8.41
C THR A 34 0.07 24.88 7.51
N ILE A 35 0.55 24.05 6.57
CA ILE A 35 1.72 24.37 5.73
C ILE A 35 1.30 24.87 4.35
N ALA A 36 0.40 24.15 3.67
CA ALA A 36 -0.02 24.40 2.30
C ALA A 36 -1.47 24.89 2.19
N GLY A 37 -2.13 25.15 3.34
CA GLY A 37 -3.45 25.75 3.40
C GLY A 37 -4.56 24.86 2.85
N VAL A 38 -5.66 25.50 2.44
CA VAL A 38 -6.84 24.83 1.87
C VAL A 38 -6.46 24.06 0.60
N GLN A 39 -5.59 24.63 -0.24
CA GLN A 39 -5.14 23.97 -1.47
C GLN A 39 -4.46 22.64 -1.12
N GLY A 40 -3.46 22.65 -0.23
CA GLY A 40 -2.73 21.44 0.15
C GLY A 40 -3.63 20.38 0.75
N LEU A 41 -4.55 20.77 1.62
CA LEU A 41 -5.53 19.87 2.24
C LEU A 41 -6.44 19.20 1.20
N VAL A 42 -7.04 19.98 0.31
CA VAL A 42 -7.95 19.44 -0.72
C VAL A 42 -7.19 18.54 -1.68
N VAL A 43 -5.98 18.95 -2.08
CA VAL A 43 -5.11 18.14 -2.94
C VAL A 43 -4.76 16.82 -2.25
N TYR A 44 -4.36 16.84 -0.98
CA TYR A 44 -4.04 15.60 -0.25
C TYR A 44 -5.29 14.72 -0.09
N GLY A 45 -6.42 15.27 0.35
CA GLY A 45 -7.68 14.52 0.47
C GLY A 45 -8.09 13.84 -0.85
N LEU A 46 -8.04 14.56 -1.96
CA LEU A 46 -8.31 14.02 -3.30
C LEU A 46 -7.28 12.97 -3.71
N SER A 47 -6.00 13.21 -3.42
CA SER A 47 -4.91 12.30 -3.74
C SER A 47 -4.97 11.00 -2.96
N SER A 48 -5.60 10.98 -1.79
CA SER A 48 -5.82 9.77 -1.00
C SER A 48 -7.10 9.04 -1.42
N ALA A 49 -8.15 9.77 -1.78
CA ALA A 49 -9.44 9.19 -2.11
C ALA A 49 -9.53 8.68 -3.57
N LEU A 50 -9.03 9.44 -4.54
CA LEU A 50 -9.17 9.12 -5.96
C LEU A 50 -8.42 7.85 -6.39
N PRO A 51 -7.21 7.53 -5.88
CA PRO A 51 -6.53 6.28 -6.22
C PRO A 51 -7.33 5.02 -5.93
N LEU A 52 -8.20 5.03 -4.91
CA LEU A 52 -9.10 3.92 -4.62
C LEU A 52 -9.96 3.56 -5.84
N LEU A 53 -10.41 4.57 -6.61
CA LEU A 53 -11.19 4.35 -7.83
C LEU A 53 -10.42 3.53 -8.88
N ALA A 54 -9.09 3.58 -8.90
CA ALA A 54 -8.29 2.78 -9.84
C ALA A 54 -8.53 1.28 -9.65
N PHE A 55 -8.74 0.81 -8.42
CA PHE A 55 -9.05 -0.60 -8.13
C PHE A 55 -10.39 -1.05 -8.73
N ALA A 56 -11.34 -0.13 -8.88
CA ALA A 56 -12.62 -0.41 -9.52
C ALA A 56 -12.48 -0.71 -11.02
N PHE A 57 -11.38 -0.27 -11.65
CA PHE A 57 -11.08 -0.54 -13.06
C PHE A 57 -10.02 -1.63 -13.24
N VAL A 58 -8.94 -1.59 -12.47
CA VAL A 58 -7.82 -2.54 -12.55
C VAL A 58 -8.23 -3.91 -12.02
N GLY A 59 -9.01 -3.97 -10.93
CA GLY A 59 -9.51 -5.21 -10.34
C GLY A 59 -10.25 -6.10 -11.34
N PRO A 60 -11.29 -5.60 -12.03
CA PRO A 60 -12.00 -6.36 -13.06
C PRO A 60 -11.11 -6.86 -14.21
N ILE A 61 -10.12 -6.06 -14.64
CA ILE A 61 -9.18 -6.46 -15.70
C ILE A 61 -8.36 -7.68 -15.26
N ILE A 62 -7.81 -7.65 -14.05
CA ILE A 62 -7.04 -8.78 -13.49
C ILE A 62 -7.94 -10.00 -13.31
N ARG A 63 -9.13 -9.82 -12.71
CA ARG A 63 -10.09 -10.90 -12.45
C ARG A 63 -10.52 -11.64 -13.71
N ARG A 64 -10.69 -10.94 -14.84
CA ARG A 64 -11.05 -11.55 -16.13
C ARG A 64 -9.90 -12.35 -16.74
N LYS A 65 -8.66 -11.89 -16.58
CA LYS A 65 -7.47 -12.57 -17.14
C LYS A 65 -6.97 -13.71 -16.26
N PHE A 66 -7.10 -13.56 -14.94
CA PHE A 66 -6.59 -14.49 -13.94
C PHE A 66 -7.65 -14.71 -12.84
N PRO A 67 -8.65 -15.56 -13.08
CA PRO A 67 -9.79 -15.73 -12.16
C PRO A 67 -9.41 -16.38 -10.82
N GLU A 68 -8.27 -17.06 -10.75
CA GLU A 68 -7.73 -17.72 -9.55
C GLU A 68 -6.88 -16.78 -8.66
N VAL A 69 -6.64 -15.55 -9.10
CA VAL A 69 -5.79 -14.58 -8.40
C VAL A 69 -6.60 -13.74 -7.41
N PHE A 70 -6.08 -13.62 -6.19
CA PHE A 70 -6.70 -12.84 -5.11
C PHE A 70 -5.78 -11.75 -4.52
N VAL A 71 -4.51 -11.69 -4.93
CA VAL A 71 -3.51 -10.69 -4.50
C VAL A 71 -2.57 -10.34 -5.66
N LEU A 72 -2.01 -9.12 -5.65
CA LEU A 72 -1.13 -8.64 -6.73
C LEU A 72 0.16 -9.46 -6.88
N THR A 73 0.70 -9.98 -5.80
CA THR A 73 1.90 -10.83 -5.78
C THR A 73 1.69 -12.13 -6.54
N GLU A 74 0.53 -12.76 -6.38
CA GLU A 74 0.16 -13.98 -7.12
C GLU A 74 -0.08 -13.67 -8.61
N TRP A 75 -0.70 -12.53 -8.95
CA TRP A 75 -0.78 -12.07 -10.33
C TRP A 75 0.61 -11.91 -10.96
N THR A 76 1.51 -11.21 -10.25
CA THR A 76 2.88 -10.94 -10.69
C THR A 76 3.64 -12.23 -10.92
N ARG A 77 3.46 -13.19 -10.02
CA ARG A 77 4.06 -14.52 -10.13
C ARG A 77 3.52 -15.30 -11.32
N GLN A 78 2.22 -15.29 -11.55
CA GLN A 78 1.61 -15.96 -12.70
C GLN A 78 1.96 -15.29 -14.02
N ARG A 79 2.14 -13.96 -14.05
CA ARG A 79 2.44 -13.19 -15.26
C ARG A 79 3.93 -13.17 -15.61
N TYR A 80 4.81 -13.03 -14.63
CA TYR A 80 6.25 -12.81 -14.82
C TYR A 80 7.13 -13.94 -14.29
N GLY A 81 6.57 -14.87 -13.52
CA GLY A 81 7.29 -16.00 -12.94
C GLY A 81 7.67 -15.78 -11.47
N VAL A 82 8.29 -16.81 -10.89
CA VAL A 82 8.55 -16.91 -9.45
C VAL A 82 9.46 -15.80 -8.93
N VAL A 83 10.48 -15.42 -9.70
CA VAL A 83 11.47 -14.41 -9.27
C VAL A 83 10.82 -13.03 -9.07
N ALA A 84 9.99 -12.58 -10.02
CA ALA A 84 9.25 -11.33 -9.89
C ALA A 84 8.21 -11.38 -8.77
N GLY A 85 7.58 -12.54 -8.56
CA GLY A 85 6.68 -12.75 -7.42
C GLY A 85 7.38 -12.54 -6.07
N ILE A 86 8.54 -13.20 -5.86
CA ILE A 86 9.34 -13.04 -4.63
C ILE A 86 9.82 -11.60 -4.47
N TYR A 87 10.33 -10.99 -5.54
CA TYR A 87 10.73 -9.59 -5.54
C TYR A 87 9.60 -8.68 -5.04
N LEU A 88 8.40 -8.83 -5.60
CA LEU A 88 7.27 -8.01 -5.18
C LEU A 88 6.86 -8.28 -3.74
N SER A 89 6.82 -9.55 -3.32
CA SER A 89 6.47 -9.92 -1.95
C SER A 89 7.45 -9.34 -0.92
N ILE A 90 8.75 -9.27 -1.24
CA ILE A 90 9.73 -8.60 -0.37
C ILE A 90 9.41 -7.11 -0.25
N LEU A 91 9.13 -6.42 -1.37
CA LEU A 91 8.74 -5.01 -1.33
C LEU A 91 7.45 -4.80 -0.52
N THR A 92 6.43 -5.63 -0.73
CA THR A 92 5.19 -5.60 0.05
C THR A 92 5.46 -5.78 1.54
N LEU A 93 6.31 -6.73 1.94
CA LEU A 93 6.64 -6.95 3.36
C LEU A 93 7.38 -5.76 3.97
N ILE A 94 8.27 -5.10 3.22
CA ILE A 94 8.94 -3.88 3.66
C ILE A 94 7.92 -2.74 3.83
N THR A 95 7.02 -2.55 2.87
CA THR A 95 5.94 -1.55 2.97
C THR A 95 5.06 -1.79 4.19
N LEU A 96 4.58 -3.02 4.40
CA LEU A 96 3.76 -3.37 5.57
C LEU A 96 4.51 -3.13 6.88
N PHE A 97 5.81 -3.43 6.92
CA PHE A 97 6.66 -3.13 8.08
C PHE A 97 6.72 -1.63 8.36
N LEU A 98 7.02 -0.81 7.36
CA LEU A 98 7.10 0.66 7.52
C LEU A 98 5.75 1.25 7.93
N TYR A 99 4.64 0.76 7.38
CA TYR A 99 3.29 1.19 7.75
C TYR A 99 2.97 0.87 9.22
N MET A 100 3.34 -0.31 9.69
CA MET A 100 3.19 -0.66 11.11
C MET A 100 4.03 0.24 12.02
N VAL A 101 5.26 0.59 11.62
CA VAL A 101 6.11 1.52 12.37
C VAL A 101 5.45 2.89 12.45
N ALA A 102 4.94 3.39 11.32
CA ALA A 102 4.27 4.67 11.22
C ALA A 102 3.03 4.72 12.14
N GLU A 103 2.22 3.66 12.15
CA GLU A 103 1.01 3.62 12.98
C GLU A 103 1.27 3.53 14.48
N LEU A 104 2.25 2.72 14.91
CA LEU A 104 2.60 2.67 16.33
C LEU A 104 3.24 3.99 16.80
N SER A 105 4.03 4.63 15.93
CA SER A 105 4.61 5.94 16.19
C SER A 105 3.53 7.02 16.32
N ALA A 106 2.52 7.01 15.44
CA ALA A 106 1.40 7.94 15.49
C ALA A 106 0.63 7.77 16.80
N LEU A 107 0.24 6.54 17.15
CA LEU A 107 -0.46 6.25 18.39
C LEU A 107 0.30 6.76 19.62
N GLN A 108 1.60 6.47 19.71
CA GLN A 108 2.43 6.90 20.83
C GLN A 108 2.39 8.43 20.99
N GLN A 109 2.56 9.16 19.89
CA GLN A 109 2.60 10.61 19.88
C GLN A 109 1.24 11.20 20.28
N ILE A 110 0.13 10.63 19.80
CA ILE A 110 -1.23 11.09 20.13
C ILE A 110 -1.54 10.87 21.61
N VAL A 111 -1.28 9.67 22.12
CA VAL A 111 -1.52 9.35 23.53
C VAL A 111 -0.68 10.27 24.41
N THR A 112 0.59 10.51 24.03
CA THR A 112 1.46 11.40 24.79
C THR A 112 0.96 12.84 24.78
N ALA A 113 0.58 13.36 23.61
CA ALA A 113 0.08 14.72 23.47
C ALA A 113 -1.24 14.94 24.23
N LEU A 114 -2.19 14.01 24.15
CA LEU A 114 -3.53 14.19 24.70
C LEU A 114 -3.68 13.82 26.18
N SER A 115 -2.83 12.93 26.70
CA SER A 115 -2.90 12.50 28.11
C SER A 115 -1.83 13.14 29.01
N GLY A 116 -0.76 13.69 28.43
CA GLY A 116 0.44 14.13 29.15
C GLY A 116 1.25 12.97 29.76
N LEU A 117 0.83 11.71 29.55
CA LEU A 117 1.53 10.51 30.02
C LEU A 117 2.45 9.96 28.92
N ASN A 118 3.41 9.13 29.30
CA ASN A 118 4.22 8.41 28.32
C ASN A 118 3.31 7.46 27.50
N GLY A 119 3.26 7.60 26.18
CA GLY A 119 2.46 6.76 25.29
C GLY A 119 2.97 5.32 25.09
N LEU A 120 4.20 5.00 25.54
CA LEU A 120 4.80 3.66 25.39
C LEU A 120 3.93 2.51 25.95
N PRO A 121 3.35 2.59 27.17
CA PRO A 121 2.51 1.53 27.70
C PRO A 121 1.27 1.29 26.84
N ALA A 122 0.67 2.35 26.27
CA ALA A 122 -0.48 2.21 25.38
C ALA A 122 -0.12 1.45 24.10
N VAL A 123 1.06 1.74 23.50
CA VAL A 123 1.58 1.00 22.35
C VAL A 123 1.80 -0.47 22.70
N ILE A 124 2.44 -0.76 23.82
CA ILE A 124 2.71 -2.16 24.24
C ILE A 124 1.40 -2.91 24.47
N VAL A 125 0.44 -2.32 25.18
CA VAL A 125 -0.87 -2.94 25.42
C VAL A 125 -1.60 -3.19 24.11
N GLN A 126 -1.66 -2.20 23.21
CA GLN A 126 -2.28 -2.38 21.90
C GLN A 126 -1.64 -3.54 21.16
N VAL A 127 -0.31 -3.54 21.02
CA VAL A 127 0.45 -4.57 20.30
C VAL A 127 0.20 -5.97 20.88
N VAL A 128 0.22 -6.11 22.21
CA VAL A 128 0.00 -7.40 22.87
C VAL A 128 -1.44 -7.88 22.62
N VAL A 129 -2.42 -7.01 22.82
CA VAL A 129 -3.84 -7.35 22.64
C VAL A 129 -4.12 -7.73 21.19
N THR A 130 -3.68 -6.90 20.23
CA THR A 130 -3.85 -7.18 18.79
C THR A 130 -3.21 -8.50 18.41
N THR A 131 -1.95 -8.68 18.77
CA THR A 131 -1.22 -9.91 18.43
C THR A 131 -1.91 -11.16 18.99
N ILE A 132 -2.45 -11.10 20.22
CA ILE A 132 -3.17 -12.24 20.81
C ILE A 132 -4.44 -12.55 20.00
N TYR A 133 -5.34 -11.58 19.77
CA TYR A 133 -6.59 -11.91 19.10
C TYR A 133 -6.40 -12.22 17.62
N THR A 134 -5.46 -11.55 16.93
CA THR A 134 -5.12 -11.82 15.52
C THR A 134 -4.48 -13.20 15.35
N SER A 135 -3.59 -13.58 16.28
CA SER A 135 -2.95 -14.91 16.25
C SER A 135 -3.90 -16.05 16.61
N LEU A 136 -4.97 -15.81 17.38
CA LEU A 136 -5.99 -16.80 17.69
C LEU A 136 -7.10 -16.88 16.63
N GLY A 137 -7.58 -15.73 16.17
CA GLY A 137 -8.77 -15.62 15.34
C GLY A 137 -8.54 -15.66 13.82
N GLY A 138 -7.32 -15.32 13.36
CA GLY A 138 -7.04 -15.16 11.94
C GLY A 138 -7.93 -14.13 11.24
N PHE A 139 -7.97 -14.18 9.92
CA PHE A 139 -8.60 -13.16 9.07
C PHE A 139 -10.11 -12.96 9.33
N GLN A 140 -10.83 -13.97 9.85
CA GLN A 140 -12.26 -13.84 10.12
C GLN A 140 -12.59 -13.04 11.38
N VAL A 141 -11.75 -13.11 12.42
CA VAL A 141 -11.94 -12.30 13.63
C VAL A 141 -11.58 -10.84 13.37
N SER A 142 -10.51 -10.61 12.61
CA SER A 142 -10.11 -9.29 12.11
C SER A 142 -11.27 -8.61 11.36
N PHE A 143 -11.95 -9.35 10.47
CA PHE A 143 -13.13 -8.84 9.78
C PHE A 143 -14.31 -8.47 10.69
N LEU A 144 -14.52 -9.22 11.78
CA LEU A 144 -15.63 -8.92 12.70
C LEU A 144 -15.34 -7.68 13.54
N THR A 145 -14.07 -7.49 13.95
CA THR A 145 -13.64 -6.30 14.69
C THR A 145 -13.67 -5.05 13.82
N ASP A 146 -13.27 -5.17 12.55
CA ASP A 146 -13.28 -4.10 11.55
C ASP A 146 -14.68 -3.44 11.46
N ASN A 147 -15.72 -4.23 11.19
CA ASN A 147 -17.09 -3.71 11.03
C ASN A 147 -17.64 -2.96 12.27
N VAL A 148 -17.29 -3.40 13.47
CA VAL A 148 -17.72 -2.72 14.71
C VAL A 148 -16.90 -1.44 14.93
N GLN A 149 -15.61 -1.50 14.64
CA GLN A 149 -14.69 -0.37 14.82
C GLN A 149 -14.95 0.75 13.81
N GLY A 150 -15.25 0.46 12.54
CA GLY A 150 -15.47 1.50 11.54
C GLY A 150 -16.73 2.33 11.77
N ALA A 151 -17.86 1.69 12.09
CA ALA A 151 -19.07 2.42 12.43
C ALA A 151 -18.87 3.33 13.66
N MET A 152 -18.14 2.84 14.66
CA MET A 152 -17.75 3.62 15.83
C MET A 152 -16.84 4.78 15.45
N VAL A 153 -15.80 4.56 14.65
CA VAL A 153 -14.84 5.59 14.22
C VAL A 153 -15.52 6.70 13.44
N VAL A 154 -16.40 6.37 12.48
CA VAL A 154 -17.17 7.38 11.73
C VAL A 154 -18.04 8.21 12.68
N GLY A 155 -18.72 7.57 13.64
CA GLY A 155 -19.50 8.27 14.66
C GLY A 155 -18.66 9.21 15.53
N LEU A 156 -17.50 8.76 15.99
CA LEU A 156 -16.59 9.56 16.82
C LEU A 156 -15.99 10.73 16.03
N ILE A 157 -15.68 10.56 14.74
CA ILE A 157 -15.24 11.65 13.85
C ILE A 157 -16.34 12.70 13.73
N ILE A 158 -17.58 12.31 13.48
CA ILE A 158 -18.70 13.26 13.36
C ILE A 158 -18.86 14.06 14.66
N ILE A 159 -18.83 13.39 15.81
CA ILE A 159 -18.94 14.03 17.13
C ILE A 159 -17.77 15.01 17.35
N ALA A 160 -16.54 14.59 17.03
CA ALA A 160 -15.36 15.42 17.18
C ALA A 160 -15.45 16.67 16.28
N VAL A 161 -15.80 16.51 15.00
CA VAL A 161 -15.95 17.60 14.03
C VAL A 161 -17.02 18.60 14.47
N ILE A 162 -18.21 18.13 14.87
CA ILE A 162 -19.30 18.99 15.35
C ILE A 162 -18.84 19.75 16.60
N THR A 163 -18.16 19.08 17.52
CA THR A 163 -17.74 19.70 18.78
C THR A 163 -16.64 20.73 18.58
N VAL A 164 -15.63 20.41 17.75
CA VAL A 164 -14.58 21.34 17.35
C VAL A 164 -15.22 22.56 16.68
N GLY A 165 -16.10 22.36 15.68
CA GLY A 165 -16.74 23.45 14.96
C GLY A 165 -17.66 24.32 15.83
N ALA A 166 -18.33 23.75 16.83
CA ALA A 166 -19.24 24.48 17.72
C ALA A 166 -18.54 25.19 18.89
N ARG A 167 -17.35 24.72 19.29
CA ARG A 167 -16.63 25.25 20.47
C ARG A 167 -15.39 26.07 20.13
N THR A 168 -14.86 25.95 18.92
CA THR A 168 -13.71 26.73 18.49
C THR A 168 -14.16 28.13 18.10
N ASP A 169 -13.67 29.13 18.83
CA ASP A 169 -13.81 30.52 18.41
C ASP A 169 -12.77 30.82 17.32
N ILE A 170 -13.22 31.38 16.20
CA ILE A 170 -12.40 31.65 15.01
C ILE A 170 -12.18 33.15 14.94
N ASP A 171 -10.92 33.58 15.00
CA ASP A 171 -10.58 34.95 14.70
C ASP A 171 -10.59 35.16 13.19
N LYS A 172 -11.64 35.84 12.70
CA LYS A 172 -11.81 36.13 11.27
C LYS A 172 -10.68 36.97 10.68
N SER A 173 -9.96 37.74 11.50
CA SER A 173 -8.81 38.53 11.04
C SER A 173 -7.60 37.64 10.68
N LEU A 174 -7.50 36.45 11.28
CA LEU A 174 -6.46 35.47 11.00
C LEU A 174 -6.69 34.71 9.69
N ILE A 175 -7.91 34.70 9.17
CA ILE A 175 -8.24 33.99 7.92
C ILE A 175 -7.46 34.58 6.75
N ASP A 176 -7.54 35.89 6.54
CA ASP A 176 -6.86 36.56 5.42
C ASP A 176 -5.37 36.77 5.68
N SER A 177 -4.98 37.04 6.93
CA SER A 177 -3.58 37.31 7.29
C SER A 177 -2.70 36.06 7.34
N SER A 178 -3.27 34.88 7.63
CA SER A 178 -2.54 33.60 7.64
C SER A 178 -2.04 33.16 6.26
N GLY A 179 -2.64 33.66 5.18
CA GLY A 179 -2.29 33.27 3.80
C GLY A 179 -2.71 31.84 3.42
N LEU A 180 -3.37 31.09 4.31
CA LEU A 180 -3.76 29.68 4.09
C LEU A 180 -4.85 29.49 3.01
N LEU A 181 -5.49 30.57 2.57
CA LEU A 181 -6.42 30.59 1.44
C LEU A 181 -5.71 30.79 0.09
N LYS A 182 -4.45 31.22 0.09
CA LYS A 182 -3.69 31.51 -1.13
C LYS A 182 -3.02 30.24 -1.65
N PRO A 183 -2.84 30.12 -2.98
CA PRO A 183 -2.13 28.99 -3.53
C PRO A 183 -0.66 29.00 -3.12
N THR A 184 -0.09 27.82 -2.88
CA THR A 184 1.32 27.63 -2.50
C THR A 184 2.04 26.78 -3.55
N LEU A 185 3.35 26.99 -3.70
CA LEU A 185 4.17 26.17 -4.62
C LEU A 185 4.08 24.68 -4.24
N LEU A 186 4.19 24.39 -2.94
CA LEU A 186 4.03 23.05 -2.39
C LEU A 186 2.67 22.46 -2.78
N GLY A 187 1.57 23.21 -2.64
CA GLY A 187 0.24 22.77 -3.05
C GLY A 187 0.17 22.32 -4.51
N TRP A 188 0.92 22.96 -5.41
CA TRP A 188 1.02 22.53 -6.82
C TRP A 188 1.89 21.28 -7.01
N GLN A 189 3.02 21.17 -6.31
CA GLN A 189 3.87 19.98 -6.36
C GLN A 189 3.12 18.73 -5.88
N LEU A 190 2.28 18.88 -4.84
CA LEU A 190 1.51 17.79 -4.24
C LEU A 190 0.45 17.19 -5.19
N ILE A 191 -0.03 17.94 -6.18
CA ILE A 191 -0.98 17.43 -7.21
C ILE A 191 -0.37 16.26 -7.98
N TYR A 192 0.96 16.22 -8.11
CA TYR A 192 1.65 15.09 -8.74
C TYR A 192 2.19 14.10 -7.71
N ILE A 193 2.87 14.61 -6.68
CA ILE A 193 3.58 13.75 -5.71
C ILE A 193 2.62 12.78 -5.03
N LEU A 194 1.52 13.28 -4.46
CA LEU A 194 0.65 12.48 -3.61
C LEU A 194 -0.17 11.44 -4.40
N PRO A 195 -0.76 11.74 -5.57
CA PRO A 195 -1.46 10.72 -6.33
C PRO A 195 -0.52 9.60 -6.78
N VAL A 196 0.70 9.92 -7.21
CA VAL A 196 1.68 8.89 -7.61
C VAL A 196 2.10 8.04 -6.40
N ALA A 197 2.46 8.70 -5.30
CA ALA A 197 2.85 8.06 -4.04
C ALA A 197 1.78 7.08 -3.54
N ILE A 198 0.57 7.59 -3.32
CA ILE A 198 -0.52 6.84 -2.69
C ILE A 198 -1.04 5.76 -3.63
N LEU A 199 -1.29 6.08 -4.91
CA LEU A 199 -1.77 5.08 -5.87
C LEU A 199 -0.81 3.91 -6.01
N THR A 200 0.48 4.17 -6.14
CA THR A 200 1.45 3.09 -6.29
C THR A 200 1.63 2.32 -4.99
N ASN A 201 1.58 2.98 -3.83
CA ASN A 201 1.66 2.28 -2.55
C ASN A 201 0.43 1.40 -2.29
N ASP A 202 -0.78 1.85 -2.65
CA ASP A 202 -2.01 1.07 -2.49
C ASP A 202 -1.94 -0.28 -3.22
N PHE A 203 -1.18 -0.39 -4.31
CA PHE A 203 -0.98 -1.67 -5.02
C PHE A 203 -0.29 -2.73 -4.15
N PHE A 204 0.49 -2.35 -3.13
CA PHE A 204 1.09 -3.29 -2.19
C PHE A 204 0.13 -3.75 -1.09
N LEU A 205 -0.96 -3.04 -0.86
CA LEU A 205 -1.90 -3.33 0.22
C LEU A 205 -2.82 -4.50 -0.18
N SER A 206 -2.42 -5.72 0.19
CA SER A 206 -3.14 -6.97 -0.11
C SER A 206 -4.60 -6.95 0.36
N ASN A 207 -4.92 -6.22 1.43
CA ASN A 207 -6.29 -6.03 1.94
C ASN A 207 -7.21 -5.37 0.90
N LEU A 208 -6.73 -4.37 0.16
CA LEU A 208 -7.51 -3.71 -0.90
C LEU A 208 -7.82 -4.68 -2.05
N TRP A 209 -6.84 -5.51 -2.41
CA TRP A 209 -7.00 -6.54 -3.44
C TRP A 209 -7.99 -7.63 -3.02
N LEU A 210 -7.86 -8.16 -1.81
CA LEU A 210 -8.75 -9.20 -1.29
C LEU A 210 -10.21 -8.73 -1.31
N ARG A 211 -10.47 -7.48 -0.90
CA ARG A 211 -11.81 -6.87 -0.92
C ARG A 211 -12.30 -6.63 -2.35
N THR A 212 -11.43 -6.15 -3.23
CA THR A 212 -11.73 -5.97 -4.67
C THR A 212 -12.16 -7.29 -5.33
N PHE A 213 -11.42 -8.39 -5.09
CA PHE A 213 -11.70 -9.69 -5.70
C PHE A 213 -12.85 -10.47 -5.02
N ALA A 214 -13.20 -10.13 -3.78
CA ALA A 214 -14.36 -10.69 -3.09
C ALA A 214 -15.72 -10.20 -3.64
N SER A 215 -15.75 -9.12 -4.45
CA SER A 215 -16.98 -8.62 -5.08
C SER A 215 -17.70 -9.66 -5.93
N LYS A 216 -19.04 -9.74 -5.81
CA LYS A 216 -19.86 -10.52 -6.75
C LYS A 216 -19.77 -9.99 -8.17
N THR A 217 -20.05 -8.71 -8.39
CA THR A 217 -20.08 -8.10 -9.73
C THR A 217 -19.18 -6.87 -9.87
N ASP A 218 -18.76 -6.58 -11.10
CA ASP A 218 -18.00 -5.36 -11.45
C ASP A 218 -18.83 -4.07 -11.22
N ARG A 219 -20.17 -4.18 -11.17
CA ARG A 219 -21.05 -3.05 -10.85
C ARG A 219 -21.03 -2.75 -9.35
N ASP A 220 -21.17 -3.78 -8.53
CA ASP A 220 -21.16 -3.64 -7.07
C ASP A 220 -19.79 -3.14 -6.59
N LEU A 221 -18.71 -3.61 -7.21
CA LEU A 221 -17.35 -3.13 -6.95
C LEU A 221 -17.22 -1.63 -7.22
N ARG A 222 -17.68 -1.16 -8.39
CA ARG A 222 -17.60 0.26 -8.76
C ARG A 222 -18.41 1.14 -7.81
N ILE A 223 -19.60 0.72 -7.43
CA ILE A 223 -20.44 1.47 -6.50
C ILE A 223 -19.80 1.51 -5.11
N GLY A 224 -19.37 0.36 -4.58
CA GLY A 224 -18.75 0.27 -3.26
C GLY A 224 -17.48 1.11 -3.14
N ILE A 225 -16.56 0.99 -4.10
CA ILE A 225 -15.32 1.79 -4.13
C ILE A 225 -15.62 3.29 -4.32
N SER A 226 -16.61 3.66 -5.13
CA SER A 226 -16.94 5.08 -5.33
C SER A 226 -17.51 5.72 -4.07
N ILE A 227 -18.38 5.00 -3.36
CA ILE A 227 -18.92 5.45 -2.07
C ILE A 227 -17.78 5.56 -1.04
N ALA A 228 -16.94 4.53 -0.95
CA ALA A 228 -15.80 4.52 -0.02
C ALA A 228 -14.85 5.69 -0.30
N SER A 229 -14.48 5.92 -1.56
CA SER A 229 -13.64 7.04 -2.00
C SER A 229 -14.24 8.38 -1.58
N PHE A 230 -15.54 8.59 -1.80
CA PHE A 230 -16.21 9.82 -1.39
C PHE A 230 -16.25 10.00 0.14
N VAL A 231 -16.55 8.94 0.90
CA VAL A 231 -16.58 8.99 2.36
C VAL A 231 -15.19 9.26 2.93
N VAL A 232 -14.15 8.58 2.42
CA VAL A 232 -12.75 8.83 2.78
C VAL A 232 -12.39 10.29 2.50
N LEU A 233 -12.71 10.83 1.31
CA LEU A 233 -12.45 12.23 0.99
C LEU A 233 -13.07 13.18 2.01
N CYS A 234 -14.35 12.99 2.34
CA CYS A 234 -15.05 13.80 3.32
C CYS A 234 -14.37 13.72 4.70
N ILE A 235 -14.04 12.53 5.17
CA ILE A 235 -13.37 12.33 6.46
C ILE A 235 -12.02 13.04 6.49
N LEU A 236 -11.19 12.87 5.45
CA LEU A 236 -9.85 13.43 5.39
C LEU A 236 -9.86 14.96 5.33
N VAL A 237 -10.79 15.55 4.56
CA VAL A 237 -10.96 17.01 4.51
C VAL A 237 -11.47 17.55 5.84
N LEU A 238 -12.41 16.87 6.48
CA LEU A 238 -12.92 17.27 7.80
C LEU A 238 -11.83 17.20 8.87
N VAL A 239 -11.11 16.08 8.96
CA VAL A 239 -9.98 15.92 9.89
C VAL A 239 -8.91 16.97 9.62
N GLY A 240 -8.49 17.16 8.38
CA GLY A 240 -7.44 18.14 8.07
C GLY A 240 -7.87 19.60 8.24
N SER A 241 -9.16 19.91 8.12
CA SER A 241 -9.67 21.27 8.38
C SER A 241 -9.39 21.74 9.81
N THR A 242 -9.22 20.81 10.75
CA THR A 242 -8.83 21.13 12.13
C THR A 242 -7.47 21.82 12.22
N GLY A 243 -6.55 21.57 11.29
CA GLY A 243 -5.27 22.30 11.20
C GLY A 243 -5.48 23.77 10.81
N LEU A 244 -6.41 24.06 9.88
CA LEU A 244 -6.80 25.43 9.55
C LEU A 244 -7.46 26.11 10.73
N LEU A 245 -8.37 25.40 11.42
CA LEU A 245 -9.05 25.92 12.61
C LEU A 245 -8.08 26.21 13.75
N ALA A 246 -7.05 25.37 13.94
CA ALA A 246 -6.00 25.61 14.93
C ALA A 246 -5.21 26.91 14.64
N ALA A 247 -4.92 27.19 13.37
CA ALA A 247 -4.28 28.42 12.95
C ALA A 247 -5.21 29.64 13.09
N TRP A 248 -6.47 29.53 12.66
CA TRP A 248 -7.43 30.64 12.69
C TRP A 248 -8.02 30.93 14.07
N SER A 249 -7.89 30.01 15.02
CA SER A 249 -8.21 30.25 16.44
C SER A 249 -7.01 30.81 17.24
N GLY A 250 -5.88 31.05 16.57
CA GLY A 250 -4.66 31.57 17.17
C GLY A 250 -3.98 30.61 18.16
N VAL A 251 -4.36 29.32 18.18
CA VAL A 251 -3.72 28.32 19.05
C VAL A 251 -2.35 27.91 18.48
N TRP A 252 -2.27 27.80 17.16
CA TRP A 252 -1.06 27.44 16.43
C TRP A 252 -0.51 28.68 15.69
N PRO A 253 0.82 28.90 15.62
CA PRO A 253 1.92 28.00 15.99
C PRO A 253 2.27 27.92 17.50
N GLY A 254 1.62 28.72 18.36
CA GLY A 254 1.94 28.78 19.79
C GLY A 254 3.26 29.51 20.08
N ASP A 255 3.64 29.57 21.36
CA ASP A 255 4.91 30.14 21.85
C ASP A 255 5.59 29.17 22.84
N PRO A 256 6.71 28.51 22.48
CA PRO A 256 7.47 28.62 21.23
C PRO A 256 6.77 27.96 20.02
N PRO A 257 7.17 28.29 18.77
CA PRO A 257 6.55 27.73 17.57
C PRO A 257 6.63 26.20 17.51
N GLN A 258 5.46 25.56 17.42
CA GLN A 258 5.28 24.13 17.37
C GLN A 258 5.09 23.61 15.94
N ALA A 259 5.47 22.36 15.69
CA ALA A 259 5.31 21.73 14.38
C ALA A 259 3.83 21.65 13.96
N GLY A 260 3.55 21.71 12.65
CA GLY A 260 2.18 21.61 12.11
C GLY A 260 1.49 20.28 12.45
N SER A 261 2.27 19.21 12.62
CA SER A 261 1.79 17.89 13.00
C SER A 261 1.02 17.85 14.33
N ILE A 262 1.29 18.78 15.25
CA ILE A 262 0.61 18.83 16.55
C ILE A 262 -0.50 19.88 16.65
N ALA A 263 -0.77 20.62 15.57
CA ALA A 263 -1.79 21.68 15.55
C ALA A 263 -3.20 21.17 15.94
N PHE A 264 -3.57 19.97 15.49
CA PHE A 264 -4.84 19.35 15.89
C PHE A 264 -4.93 19.10 17.40
N PHE A 265 -3.86 18.57 18.02
CA PHE A 265 -3.87 18.28 19.45
C PHE A 265 -3.90 19.55 20.30
N LEU A 266 -3.19 20.59 19.87
CA LEU A 266 -3.26 21.91 20.50
C LEU A 266 -4.69 22.47 20.50
N LEU A 267 -5.43 22.27 19.40
CA LEU A 267 -6.84 22.67 19.34
C LEU A 267 -7.69 21.86 20.32
N LEU A 268 -7.43 20.56 20.46
CA LEU A 268 -8.14 19.68 21.38
C LEU A 268 -7.92 20.03 22.86
N GLU A 269 -6.74 20.56 23.23
CA GLU A 269 -6.46 21.01 24.61
C GLU A 269 -7.40 22.13 25.07
N LYS A 270 -7.95 22.92 24.14
CA LYS A 270 -8.95 23.96 24.46
C LYS A 270 -10.38 23.41 24.59
N LEU A 271 -10.61 22.16 24.24
CA LEU A 271 -11.94 21.54 24.29
C LEU A 271 -12.18 20.85 25.63
N PRO A 272 -13.46 20.60 25.99
CA PRO A 272 -13.78 19.86 27.21
C PRO A 272 -13.14 18.46 27.24
N ASN A 273 -12.69 18.02 28.42
CA ASN A 273 -12.00 16.73 28.62
C ASN A 273 -12.76 15.50 28.05
N TRP A 274 -14.09 15.53 28.00
CA TRP A 274 -14.87 14.43 27.43
C TRP A 274 -14.65 14.28 25.91
N VAL A 275 -14.36 15.37 25.20
CA VAL A 275 -14.03 15.37 23.76
C VAL A 275 -12.66 14.75 23.54
N VAL A 276 -11.68 15.14 24.38
CA VAL A 276 -10.33 14.56 24.37
C VAL A 276 -10.40 13.05 24.62
N GLY A 277 -11.23 12.61 25.58
CA GLY A 277 -11.49 11.20 25.84
C GLY A 277 -12.05 10.45 24.62
N ILE A 278 -13.01 11.06 23.90
CA ILE A 278 -13.56 10.51 22.66
C ILE A 278 -12.47 10.37 21.58
N VAL A 279 -11.64 11.40 21.38
CA VAL A 279 -10.55 11.35 20.39
C VAL A 279 -9.51 10.30 20.76
N LEU A 280 -9.17 10.14 22.04
CA LEU A 280 -8.25 9.10 22.51
C LEU A 280 -8.79 7.70 22.20
N VAL A 281 -10.06 7.43 22.53
CA VAL A 281 -10.70 6.13 22.23
C VAL A 281 -10.75 5.89 20.72
N MET A 282 -11.11 6.91 19.94
CA MET A 282 -11.12 6.85 18.48
C MET A 282 -9.74 6.54 17.91
N THR A 283 -8.70 7.18 18.44
CA THR A 283 -7.31 6.99 18.00
C THR A 283 -6.84 5.56 18.25
N VAL A 284 -7.07 5.04 19.46
CA VAL A 284 -6.71 3.66 19.82
C VAL A 284 -7.48 2.69 18.93
N ALA A 285 -8.77 2.92 18.69
CA ALA A 285 -9.58 2.08 17.81
C ALA A 285 -9.07 2.08 16.36
N LEU A 286 -8.79 3.26 15.79
CA LEU A 286 -8.20 3.41 14.45
C LEU A 286 -6.85 2.69 14.33
N SER A 287 -5.95 2.92 15.29
CA SER A 287 -4.63 2.31 15.29
C SER A 287 -4.71 0.79 15.44
N THR A 288 -5.62 0.30 16.30
CA THR A 288 -5.86 -1.14 16.51
C THR A 288 -6.36 -1.81 15.23
N ALA A 289 -7.36 -1.21 14.56
CA ALA A 289 -7.93 -1.71 13.31
C ALA A 289 -6.87 -1.77 12.19
N ALA A 290 -6.16 -0.66 11.98
CA ALA A 290 -5.13 -0.56 10.95
C ALA A 290 -3.99 -1.55 11.22
N PHE A 291 -3.54 -1.65 12.47
CA PHE A 291 -2.43 -2.52 12.85
C PHE A 291 -2.77 -4.01 12.71
N ASP A 292 -3.99 -4.43 13.08
CA ASP A 292 -4.46 -5.80 12.85
C ASP A 292 -4.53 -6.16 11.36
N SER A 293 -5.09 -5.26 10.55
CA SER A 293 -5.12 -5.41 9.09
C SER A 293 -3.72 -5.57 8.51
N LEU A 294 -2.74 -4.76 8.95
CA LEU A 294 -1.35 -4.83 8.51
C LEU A 294 -0.67 -6.15 8.95
N GLN A 295 -0.89 -6.60 10.19
CA GLN A 295 -0.37 -7.88 10.69
C GLN A 295 -0.92 -9.06 9.88
N SER A 296 -2.23 -9.08 9.68
CA SER A 296 -2.92 -10.13 8.92
C SER A 296 -2.43 -10.16 7.47
N ALA A 297 -2.23 -9.00 6.85
CA ALA A 297 -1.65 -8.88 5.52
C ALA A 297 -0.20 -9.40 5.47
N MET A 298 0.61 -9.11 6.50
CA MET A 298 1.99 -9.59 6.60
C MET A 298 2.04 -11.12 6.74
N VAL A 299 1.21 -11.71 7.61
CA VAL A 299 1.11 -13.18 7.75
C VAL A 299 0.67 -13.83 6.44
N SER A 300 -0.31 -13.26 5.75
CA SER A 300 -0.81 -13.80 4.49
C SER A 300 0.24 -13.75 3.38
N THR A 301 0.91 -12.60 3.21
CA THR A 301 1.96 -12.37 2.21
C THR A 301 3.16 -13.30 2.48
N ALA A 302 3.62 -13.38 3.73
CA ALA A 302 4.72 -14.28 4.10
C ALA A 302 4.34 -15.76 3.90
N SER A 303 3.16 -16.19 4.35
CA SER A 303 2.73 -17.58 4.24
C SER A 303 2.55 -18.01 2.78
N ASN A 304 1.78 -17.24 2.01
CA ASN A 304 1.35 -17.63 0.67
C ASN A 304 2.44 -17.41 -0.37
N ASP A 305 3.13 -16.27 -0.31
CA ASP A 305 3.99 -15.86 -1.42
C ASP A 305 5.44 -16.30 -1.20
N VAL A 306 5.93 -16.20 0.04
CA VAL A 306 7.32 -16.57 0.37
C VAL A 306 7.42 -18.07 0.67
N PHE A 307 6.57 -18.57 1.57
CA PHE A 307 6.65 -19.96 2.05
C PHE A 307 5.69 -20.94 1.36
N ARG A 308 4.87 -20.47 0.42
CA ARG A 308 3.94 -21.29 -0.40
C ARG A 308 3.04 -22.21 0.41
N ASN A 309 2.64 -21.78 1.60
CA ASN A 309 1.85 -22.57 2.54
C ASN A 309 2.48 -23.94 2.89
N LYS A 310 3.80 -24.10 2.67
CA LYS A 310 4.57 -25.29 3.05
C LYS A 310 4.99 -25.25 4.52
N LEU A 311 5.05 -24.07 5.11
CA LEU A 311 5.23 -23.90 6.54
C LEU A 311 3.87 -23.93 7.25
N PRO A 312 3.74 -24.68 8.35
CA PRO A 312 2.58 -24.57 9.22
C PRO A 312 2.35 -23.12 9.63
N LEU A 313 1.09 -22.67 9.56
CA LEU A 313 0.69 -21.28 9.75
C LEU A 313 1.14 -20.71 11.12
N ILE A 314 1.32 -21.58 12.13
CA ILE A 314 1.87 -21.21 13.44
C ILE A 314 3.29 -20.63 13.36
N TYR A 315 4.17 -21.19 12.53
CA TYR A 315 5.54 -20.69 12.38
C TYR A 315 5.58 -19.33 11.69
N VAL A 316 4.69 -19.13 10.70
CA VAL A 316 4.55 -17.83 10.04
C VAL A 316 4.03 -16.78 11.03
N ARG A 317 3.03 -17.13 11.85
CA ARG A 317 2.52 -16.25 12.92
C ARG A 317 3.63 -15.89 13.91
N ILE A 318 4.39 -16.87 14.41
CA ILE A 318 5.52 -16.62 15.31
C ILE A 318 6.55 -15.71 14.65
N GLY A 319 6.88 -15.94 13.38
CA GLY A 319 7.78 -15.08 12.61
C GLY A 319 7.29 -13.62 12.54
N VAL A 320 6.00 -13.40 12.28
CA VAL A 320 5.42 -12.05 12.29
C VAL A 320 5.45 -11.43 13.68
N VAL A 321 5.19 -12.19 14.75
CA VAL A 321 5.33 -11.69 16.13
C VAL A 321 6.77 -11.25 16.42
N LEU A 322 7.75 -12.02 15.96
CA LEU A 322 9.16 -11.62 16.08
C LEU A 322 9.48 -10.37 15.27
N CYS A 323 8.85 -10.18 14.10
CA CYS A 323 8.97 -8.95 13.31
C CYS A 323 8.31 -7.73 13.97
N ILE A 324 7.34 -7.90 14.87
CA ILE A 324 6.72 -6.77 15.58
C ILE A 324 7.68 -6.13 16.59
N VAL A 325 8.59 -6.90 17.20
CA VAL A 325 9.57 -6.35 18.15
C VAL A 325 10.41 -5.23 17.53
N PRO A 326 11.07 -5.39 16.36
CA PRO A 326 11.77 -4.30 15.72
C PRO A 326 10.83 -3.18 15.23
N VAL A 327 9.58 -3.47 14.86
CA VAL A 327 8.58 -2.42 14.54
C VAL A 327 8.41 -1.49 15.74
N VAL A 328 8.19 -2.04 16.93
CA VAL A 328 8.03 -1.24 18.15
C VAL A 328 9.30 -0.43 18.42
N VAL A 329 10.49 -1.05 18.34
CA VAL A 329 11.76 -0.35 18.60
C VAL A 329 11.97 0.83 17.65
N VAL A 330 11.68 0.65 16.36
CA VAL A 330 11.83 1.72 15.36
C VAL A 330 10.77 2.80 15.56
N ALA A 331 9.52 2.43 15.86
CA ALA A 331 8.43 3.36 16.12
C ALA A 331 8.76 4.32 17.27
N LEU A 332 9.35 3.81 18.35
CA LEU A 332 9.75 4.60 19.51
C LEU A 332 10.89 5.60 19.23
N ARG A 333 11.65 5.38 18.16
CA ARG A 333 12.79 6.24 17.76
C ARG A 333 12.45 7.17 16.59
N SER A 334 11.28 7.01 15.97
CA SER A 334 10.96 7.77 14.78
C SER A 334 10.35 9.13 15.14
N PRO A 335 10.99 10.24 14.75
CA PRO A 335 10.44 11.57 15.01
C PRO A 335 9.34 11.97 14.02
N SER A 336 9.18 11.27 12.89
CA SER A 336 8.20 11.66 11.87
C SER A 336 7.52 10.46 11.22
N VAL A 337 6.22 10.36 11.45
CA VAL A 337 5.31 9.37 10.85
C VAL A 337 5.26 9.55 9.33
N LEU A 338 5.11 10.79 8.87
CA LEU A 338 5.01 11.13 7.44
C LEU A 338 6.24 10.73 6.64
N ARG A 339 7.45 10.91 7.20
CA ARG A 339 8.69 10.48 6.51
C ARG A 339 8.73 8.97 6.29
N ILE A 340 8.22 8.17 7.22
CA ILE A 340 8.19 6.72 7.07
C ILE A 340 7.29 6.32 5.90
N PHE A 341 6.10 6.93 5.78
CA PHE A 341 5.20 6.70 4.65
C PHE A 341 5.87 7.04 3.32
N LEU A 342 6.51 8.21 3.23
CA LEU A 342 7.14 8.65 2.00
C LEU A 342 8.29 7.77 1.52
N ILE A 343 9.04 7.15 2.45
CA ILE A 343 10.07 6.17 2.09
C ILE A 343 9.41 4.96 1.40
N SER A 344 8.30 4.45 1.94
CA SER A 344 7.54 3.37 1.31
C SER A 344 6.99 3.79 -0.05
N ASP A 345 6.42 4.99 -0.12
CA ASP A 345 5.81 5.53 -1.34
C ASP A 345 6.82 5.74 -2.47
N LEU A 346 8.06 6.08 -2.15
CA LEU A 346 9.11 6.22 -3.15
C LEU A 346 9.52 4.85 -3.73
N VAL A 347 9.58 3.82 -2.87
CA VAL A 347 9.84 2.44 -3.29
C VAL A 347 8.70 1.93 -4.18
N SER A 348 7.45 2.18 -3.83
CA SER A 348 6.29 1.79 -4.65
C SER A 348 6.24 2.53 -5.98
N ALA A 349 6.50 3.83 -5.99
CA ALA A 349 6.54 4.65 -7.20
C ALA A 349 7.61 4.17 -8.20
N SER A 350 8.70 3.58 -7.70
CA SER A 350 9.75 3.02 -8.55
C SER A 350 9.36 1.68 -9.19
N ALA A 351 8.65 0.80 -8.47
CA ALA A 351 8.42 -0.59 -8.89
C ALA A 351 7.09 -0.79 -9.64
N ILE A 352 6.01 -0.16 -9.19
CA ILE A 352 4.65 -0.45 -9.66
C ILE A 352 4.40 -0.01 -11.10
N PRO A 353 4.84 1.18 -11.56
CA PRO A 353 4.61 1.60 -12.96
C PRO A 353 5.19 0.61 -13.97
N VAL A 354 6.40 0.09 -13.70
CA VAL A 354 7.08 -0.90 -14.55
C VAL A 354 6.34 -2.24 -14.55
N LEU A 355 5.79 -2.62 -13.40
CA LEU A 355 5.05 -3.86 -13.21
C LEU A 355 3.67 -3.85 -13.89
N VAL A 356 2.96 -2.72 -13.82
CA VAL A 356 1.62 -2.53 -14.40
C VAL A 356 1.62 -2.60 -15.93
N LEU A 357 2.74 -2.32 -16.60
CA LEU A 357 2.84 -2.42 -18.07
C LEU A 357 2.45 -3.80 -18.63
N GLY A 358 2.76 -4.89 -17.93
CA GLY A 358 2.38 -6.23 -18.38
C GLY A 358 0.91 -6.61 -18.12
N LEU A 359 0.08 -5.70 -17.59
CA LEU A 359 -1.38 -5.84 -17.65
C LEU A 359 -1.91 -5.71 -19.09
N SER A 360 -1.19 -5.01 -19.97
CA SER A 360 -1.55 -4.89 -21.38
C SER A 360 -1.21 -6.17 -22.15
N ASP A 361 -2.16 -6.71 -22.92
CA ASP A 361 -1.94 -7.90 -23.76
C ASP A 361 -0.92 -7.67 -24.88
N ARG A 362 -0.64 -6.41 -25.21
CA ARG A 362 0.37 -6.02 -26.21
C ARG A 362 1.79 -6.19 -25.70
N MET A 363 1.99 -6.19 -24.38
CA MET A 363 3.30 -6.24 -23.72
C MET A 363 3.67 -7.68 -23.33
N TYR A 364 3.36 -8.67 -24.17
CA TYR A 364 3.65 -10.08 -23.87
C TYR A 364 5.15 -10.38 -23.74
N TRP A 365 5.99 -9.60 -24.44
CA TRP A 365 7.45 -9.67 -24.42
C TRP A 365 8.08 -9.04 -23.18
N TRP A 366 7.29 -8.44 -22.29
CA TRP A 366 7.75 -7.90 -21.00
C TRP A 366 7.93 -9.03 -19.97
N THR A 367 9.13 -9.15 -19.39
CA THR A 367 9.51 -10.25 -18.50
C THR A 367 9.84 -9.77 -17.07
N ALA A 368 10.10 -10.71 -16.17
CA ALA A 368 10.55 -10.41 -14.81
C ALA A 368 11.83 -9.56 -14.77
N PHE A 369 12.71 -9.72 -15.76
CA PHE A 369 13.99 -9.01 -15.79
C PHE A 369 13.79 -7.49 -15.92
N GLU A 370 12.94 -7.05 -16.84
CA GLU A 370 12.63 -5.62 -16.99
C GLU A 370 11.94 -5.05 -15.74
N VAL A 371 11.07 -5.82 -15.09
CA VAL A 371 10.37 -5.40 -13.87
C VAL A 371 11.35 -5.16 -12.71
N ILE A 372 12.28 -6.08 -12.48
CA ILE A 372 13.25 -5.99 -11.38
C ILE A 372 14.28 -4.90 -11.66
N VAL A 373 14.86 -4.87 -12.86
CA VAL A 373 15.86 -3.85 -13.23
C VAL A 373 15.22 -2.47 -13.28
N GLY A 374 13.97 -2.37 -13.75
CA GLY A 374 13.22 -1.12 -13.73
C GLY A 374 12.95 -0.64 -12.30
N GLY A 375 12.46 -1.49 -11.41
CA GLY A 375 12.21 -1.08 -10.02
C GLY A 375 13.47 -0.62 -9.29
N LEU A 376 14.56 -1.40 -9.38
CA LEU A 376 15.87 -1.02 -8.80
C LEU A 376 16.45 0.23 -9.47
N GLY A 377 16.28 0.34 -10.80
CA GLY A 377 16.69 1.48 -11.60
C GLY A 377 15.93 2.76 -11.25
N GLY A 378 14.67 2.66 -10.83
CA GLY A 378 13.89 3.80 -10.33
C GLY A 378 14.46 4.35 -9.03
N ILE A 379 14.79 3.49 -8.06
CA ILE A 379 15.47 3.92 -6.82
C ILE A 379 16.84 4.54 -7.13
N LEU A 380 17.61 3.93 -8.03
CA LEU A 380 18.90 4.48 -8.48
C LEU A 380 18.74 5.84 -9.19
N SER A 381 17.65 6.03 -9.93
CA SER A 381 17.38 7.30 -10.61
C SER A 381 17.11 8.44 -9.63
N VAL A 382 16.48 8.16 -8.48
CA VAL A 382 16.34 9.14 -7.39
C VAL A 382 17.71 9.53 -6.83
N PHE A 383 18.60 8.55 -6.63
CA PHE A 383 19.96 8.80 -6.18
C PHE A 383 20.75 9.67 -7.18
N ILE A 384 20.66 9.34 -8.48
CA ILE A 384 21.31 10.10 -9.56
C ILE A 384 20.77 11.53 -9.60
N PHE A 385 19.44 11.69 -9.58
CA PHE A 385 18.79 12.99 -9.55
C PHE A 385 19.24 13.81 -8.34
N GLY A 386 19.20 13.23 -7.13
CA GLY A 386 19.62 13.91 -5.91
C GLY A 386 21.10 14.30 -5.92
N THR A 387 21.96 13.44 -6.45
CA THR A 387 23.40 13.73 -6.58
C THR A 387 23.66 14.90 -7.51
N ILE A 388 22.92 14.99 -8.62
CA ILE A 388 23.02 16.11 -9.57
C ILE A 388 22.42 17.39 -8.97
N TYR A 389 21.26 17.28 -8.31
CA TYR A 389 20.53 18.42 -7.76
C TYR A 389 21.30 19.10 -6.61
N TYR A 390 21.87 18.32 -5.70
CA TYR A 390 22.61 18.82 -4.54
C TYR A 390 24.13 18.93 -4.78
N GLY A 391 24.63 18.42 -5.91
CA GLY A 391 26.06 18.39 -6.24
C GLY A 391 26.91 17.45 -5.37
N ASN A 392 26.29 16.62 -4.53
CA ASN A 392 26.97 15.67 -3.64
C ASN A 392 26.21 14.34 -3.52
N ALA A 393 26.94 13.23 -3.61
CA ALA A 393 26.42 11.86 -3.46
C ALA A 393 25.82 11.60 -2.07
N THR A 394 26.34 12.22 -1.00
CA THR A 394 25.81 12.03 0.35
C THR A 394 24.38 12.58 0.47
N GLU A 395 24.13 13.79 -0.04
CA GLU A 395 22.80 14.39 -0.06
C GLU A 395 21.85 13.67 -1.02
N GLY A 396 22.38 13.18 -2.16
CA GLY A 396 21.62 12.30 -3.05
C GLY A 396 21.16 11.01 -2.37
N GLY A 397 22.00 10.39 -1.55
CA GLY A 397 21.64 9.22 -0.74
C GLY A 397 20.57 9.53 0.31
N LYS A 398 20.67 10.70 0.97
CA LYS A 398 19.66 11.17 1.92
C LYS A 398 18.31 11.47 1.26
N LEU A 399 18.30 11.84 -0.02
CA LEU A 399 17.07 12.08 -0.77
C LEU A 399 16.25 10.80 -1.00
N ILE A 400 16.89 9.62 -1.12
CA ILE A 400 16.17 8.32 -1.18
C ILE A 400 15.31 8.12 0.07
N LEU A 401 15.81 8.60 1.22
CA LEU A 401 15.10 8.53 2.49
C LEU A 401 14.23 9.77 2.75
N LEU A 402 14.14 10.70 1.80
CA LEU A 402 13.47 12.00 1.94
C LEU A 402 13.78 12.65 3.29
N GLN A 403 15.07 12.68 3.70
CA GLN A 403 15.46 13.20 5.02
C GLN A 403 15.06 14.67 5.25
N ASN A 404 15.05 15.47 4.17
CA ASN A 404 14.59 16.86 4.18
C ASN A 404 13.06 17.00 4.27
N GLY A 405 12.33 15.88 4.21
CA GLY A 405 10.87 15.80 4.27
C GLY A 405 10.18 16.15 2.95
N LEU A 406 8.85 16.08 2.96
CA LEU A 406 7.99 16.48 1.83
C LEU A 406 7.88 18.00 1.68
N TYR A 407 8.13 18.72 2.77
CA TYR A 407 7.82 20.15 2.91
C TYR A 407 9.05 21.06 2.81
N ALA A 408 10.16 20.54 2.30
CA ALA A 408 11.31 21.37 1.98
C ALA A 408 10.89 22.45 0.97
N ASN A 409 11.36 23.69 1.13
CA ASN A 409 11.13 24.79 0.20
C ASN A 409 11.99 24.64 -1.07
N ASP A 410 11.98 23.45 -1.68
CA ASP A 410 12.76 23.12 -2.85
C ASP A 410 12.00 22.19 -3.82
N TRP A 411 12.66 21.79 -4.90
CA TRP A 411 12.11 20.88 -5.90
C TRP A 411 12.59 19.44 -5.73
N SER A 412 13.25 19.13 -4.61
CA SER A 412 13.93 17.84 -4.43
C SER A 412 12.93 16.70 -4.25
N ALA A 413 11.89 16.88 -3.42
CA ALA A 413 10.84 15.89 -3.22
C ALA A 413 10.04 15.66 -4.52
N PHE A 414 9.65 16.74 -5.21
CA PHE A 414 8.99 16.64 -6.51
C PHE A 414 9.84 15.88 -7.53
N GLY A 415 11.12 16.26 -7.65
CA GLY A 415 12.05 15.60 -8.56
C GLY A 415 12.28 14.14 -8.22
N ALA A 416 12.32 13.74 -6.95
CA ALA A 416 12.41 12.35 -6.53
C ALA A 416 11.21 11.52 -7.01
N PHE A 417 9.98 12.02 -6.81
CA PHE A 417 8.75 11.33 -7.25
C PHE A 417 8.53 11.34 -8.77
N VAL A 418 9.22 12.21 -9.51
CA VAL A 418 9.29 12.15 -10.98
C VAL A 418 10.38 11.17 -11.43
N ALA A 419 11.55 11.21 -10.79
CA ALA A 419 12.71 10.40 -11.14
C ALA A 419 12.47 8.90 -10.87
N ALA A 420 11.77 8.54 -9.79
CA ALA A 420 11.46 7.16 -9.46
C ALA A 420 10.69 6.41 -10.57
N PRO A 421 9.48 6.85 -10.99
CA PRO A 421 8.71 6.15 -12.02
C PRO A 421 9.32 6.29 -13.42
N ILE A 422 9.79 7.49 -13.80
CA ILE A 422 10.35 7.72 -15.15
C ILE A 422 11.69 6.99 -15.28
N GLY A 423 12.55 7.12 -14.28
CA GLY A 423 13.81 6.40 -14.22
C GLY A 423 13.60 4.89 -14.26
N GLY A 424 12.64 4.37 -13.51
CA GLY A 424 12.32 2.95 -13.55
C GLY A 424 11.88 2.46 -14.93
N LEU A 425 11.07 3.24 -15.65
CA LEU A 425 10.70 2.95 -17.03
C LEU A 425 11.90 3.01 -18.00
N ILE A 426 12.79 3.99 -17.84
CA ILE A 426 14.01 4.12 -18.67
C ILE A 426 14.92 2.91 -18.45
N PHE A 427 15.21 2.55 -17.19
CA PHE A 427 16.03 1.39 -16.87
C PHE A 427 15.39 0.08 -17.35
N ALA A 428 14.07 -0.05 -17.27
CA ALA A 428 13.35 -1.20 -17.83
C ALA A 428 13.48 -1.28 -19.36
N CYS A 429 13.39 -0.15 -20.08
CA CYS A 429 13.62 -0.09 -21.53
C CYS A 429 15.07 -0.40 -21.91
N ILE A 430 16.05 0.05 -21.11
CA ILE A 430 17.46 -0.31 -21.30
C ILE A 430 17.65 -1.82 -21.09
N ALA A 431 17.06 -2.38 -20.03
CA ALA A 431 17.10 -3.81 -19.74
C ALA A 431 16.50 -4.65 -20.87
N LEU A 432 15.38 -4.19 -21.43
CA LEU A 432 14.78 -4.79 -22.62
C LEU A 432 15.74 -4.76 -23.80
N GLY A 433 16.33 -3.60 -24.10
CA GLY A 433 17.29 -3.45 -25.19
C GLY A 433 18.50 -4.38 -25.05
N LEU A 434 19.03 -4.52 -23.83
CA LEU A 434 20.11 -5.45 -23.52
C LEU A 434 19.70 -6.90 -23.71
N ARG A 435 18.49 -7.29 -23.26
CA ARG A 435 17.99 -8.67 -23.42
C ARG A 435 17.75 -9.01 -24.89
N VAL A 436 17.10 -8.12 -25.64
CA VAL A 436 16.86 -8.25 -27.08
C VAL A 436 18.18 -8.34 -27.84
N GLY A 437 19.14 -7.45 -27.53
CA GLY A 437 20.47 -7.46 -28.12
C GLY A 437 21.25 -8.74 -27.83
N TYR A 438 21.22 -9.21 -26.58
CA TYR A 438 21.84 -10.48 -26.18
C TYR A 438 21.23 -11.66 -26.92
N ALA A 439 19.89 -11.75 -26.98
CA ALA A 439 19.20 -12.81 -27.69
C ALA A 439 19.47 -12.78 -29.21
N PHE A 440 19.60 -11.58 -29.81
CA PHE A 440 19.96 -11.41 -31.22
C PHE A 440 21.41 -11.84 -31.51
N VAL A 441 22.36 -11.50 -30.64
CA VAL A 441 23.75 -11.96 -30.77
C VAL A 441 23.80 -13.48 -30.63
N LEU A 442 23.11 -14.02 -29.62
CA LEU A 442 23.08 -15.47 -29.36
C LEU A 442 22.45 -16.23 -30.52
N SER A 443 21.33 -15.77 -31.08
CA SER A 443 20.69 -16.41 -32.24
C SER A 443 21.62 -16.42 -33.45
N LYS A 444 22.34 -15.31 -33.69
CA LYS A 444 23.30 -15.20 -34.79
C LYS A 444 24.56 -16.05 -34.60
N THR A 445 25.03 -16.24 -33.37
CA THR A 445 26.24 -17.05 -33.09
C THR A 445 25.96 -18.54 -32.95
N THR A 446 24.77 -18.93 -32.47
CA THR A 446 24.42 -20.35 -32.22
C THR A 446 23.43 -20.93 -33.24
N GLY A 447 22.95 -20.12 -34.19
CA GLY A 447 21.94 -20.55 -35.18
C GLY A 447 20.56 -20.85 -34.59
N ARG A 448 20.31 -20.50 -33.32
CA ARG A 448 19.01 -20.68 -32.66
C ARG A 448 17.97 -19.69 -33.20
N HIS A 449 16.69 -20.08 -33.19
CA HIS A 449 15.57 -19.20 -33.52
C HIS A 449 15.49 -18.02 -32.53
N PHE A 450 15.17 -16.83 -33.04
CA PHE A 450 14.98 -15.64 -32.21
C PHE A 450 13.55 -15.62 -31.68
N ASP A 451 13.38 -16.01 -30.42
CA ASP A 451 12.09 -16.31 -29.78
C ASP A 451 11.52 -15.15 -28.93
N VAL A 452 12.24 -14.03 -28.83
CA VAL A 452 11.92 -12.93 -27.89
C VAL A 452 10.55 -12.28 -28.14
N PHE A 453 10.07 -12.25 -29.39
CA PHE A 453 8.77 -11.69 -29.75
C PHE A 453 7.74 -12.75 -30.14
N ASP A 454 8.02 -14.03 -29.89
CA ASP A 454 7.04 -15.08 -30.10
C ASP A 454 5.98 -15.00 -29.01
N ARG A 455 4.70 -15.07 -29.42
CA ARG A 455 3.60 -15.07 -28.45
C ARG A 455 3.65 -16.37 -27.65
N PRO A 456 3.62 -16.32 -26.31
CA PRO A 456 3.49 -17.53 -25.52
C PRO A 456 2.19 -18.26 -25.92
N LEU A 457 2.26 -19.58 -26.06
CA LEU A 457 1.10 -20.41 -26.36
C LEU A 457 -0.04 -20.09 -25.37
N PRO A 458 -1.30 -20.01 -25.82
CA PRO A 458 -2.43 -19.84 -24.92
C PRO A 458 -2.35 -20.93 -23.85
N ARG A 459 -2.41 -20.57 -22.57
CA ARG A 459 -2.57 -21.57 -21.51
C ARG A 459 -3.85 -22.33 -21.84
N SER A 460 -3.73 -23.58 -22.31
CA SER A 460 -4.88 -24.46 -22.45
C SER A 460 -5.51 -24.55 -21.07
N HIS A 461 -6.72 -24.02 -20.92
CA HIS A 461 -7.55 -24.38 -19.79
C HIS A 461 -7.75 -25.89 -19.92
N MET A 462 -6.96 -26.69 -19.19
CA MET A 462 -7.42 -28.01 -18.83
C MET A 462 -8.69 -27.77 -18.04
N ALA A 463 -9.84 -27.91 -18.70
CA ALA A 463 -11.08 -28.16 -18.00
C ALA A 463 -10.75 -29.27 -17.00
N ALA A 464 -11.09 -29.05 -15.73
CA ALA A 464 -10.90 -30.04 -14.69
C ALA A 464 -11.63 -31.32 -15.10
N GLY A 465 -10.92 -32.22 -15.77
CA GLY A 465 -11.35 -33.59 -15.98
C GLY A 465 -11.43 -34.27 -14.62
N PRO A 466 -12.32 -35.25 -14.45
CA PRO A 466 -12.49 -35.92 -13.18
C PRO A 466 -11.14 -36.44 -12.70
N MET A 467 -10.80 -36.04 -11.48
CA MET A 467 -9.55 -36.31 -10.79
C MET A 467 -9.38 -37.83 -10.64
N HIS A 468 -8.71 -38.47 -11.58
CA HIS A 468 -8.18 -39.82 -11.38
C HIS A 468 -6.92 -39.69 -10.52
N LEU A 469 -7.11 -39.85 -9.21
CA LEU A 469 -6.05 -40.16 -8.26
C LEU A 469 -5.44 -41.49 -8.69
N ASP A 470 -4.31 -41.44 -9.41
CA ASP A 470 -3.22 -42.42 -9.41
C ASP A 470 -2.37 -42.27 -10.69
N GLN A 471 -1.44 -41.30 -10.71
CA GLN A 471 -0.18 -41.45 -11.45
C GLN A 471 0.84 -40.36 -11.03
N PRO A 472 2.12 -40.71 -10.82
CA PRO A 472 3.14 -39.78 -10.35
C PRO A 472 3.58 -38.79 -11.45
N ASP A 473 3.72 -37.52 -11.05
CA ASP A 473 4.14 -36.38 -11.88
C ASP A 473 5.46 -36.64 -12.63
N PHE A 474 5.40 -36.73 -13.97
CA PHE A 474 6.59 -36.69 -14.82
C PHE A 474 7.00 -35.24 -15.08
N ILE A 475 8.11 -34.82 -14.48
CA ILE A 475 8.82 -33.57 -14.78
C ILE A 475 9.53 -33.76 -16.13
N ALA A 476 9.03 -33.13 -17.19
CA ALA A 476 9.74 -33.07 -18.46
C ALA A 476 10.81 -31.95 -18.41
N THR A 477 12.02 -32.31 -17.99
CA THR A 477 13.24 -31.57 -18.37
C THR A 477 13.62 -31.96 -19.78
N GLY A 478 13.66 -30.98 -20.69
CA GLY A 478 14.08 -31.20 -22.07
C GLY A 478 15.58 -31.42 -22.20
N THR A 479 15.97 -32.56 -22.76
CA THR A 479 17.22 -32.73 -23.53
C THR A 479 17.09 -33.95 -24.46
N ASP A 480 17.27 -33.68 -25.76
CA ASP A 480 17.76 -34.54 -26.84
C ASP A 480 17.13 -35.90 -27.23
N ALA A 481 16.76 -35.93 -28.52
CA ALA A 481 17.13 -36.89 -29.57
C ALA A 481 16.62 -38.35 -29.53
N THR A 482 15.82 -38.64 -30.57
CA THR A 482 15.76 -39.89 -31.38
C THR A 482 15.45 -41.22 -30.68
N ILE A 483 14.41 -41.92 -31.13
CA ILE A 483 14.47 -43.25 -31.80
C ILE A 483 13.05 -43.84 -31.96
N ARG A 484 12.69 -44.08 -33.23
CA ARG A 484 11.90 -45.15 -33.88
C ARG A 484 10.59 -45.70 -33.29
N ASN A 485 9.62 -45.79 -34.21
CA ASN A 485 8.53 -46.77 -34.31
C ASN A 485 8.79 -48.12 -33.65
N ASN A 486 7.75 -48.67 -33.01
CA ASN A 486 7.24 -49.99 -33.33
C ASN A 486 5.77 -50.11 -32.91
N ASP A 487 4.99 -50.65 -33.85
CA ASP A 487 3.64 -51.17 -33.68
C ASP A 487 3.61 -52.41 -32.77
N GLU A 488 2.37 -52.81 -32.43
CA GLU A 488 1.96 -54.12 -31.92
C GLU A 488 2.21 -54.42 -30.42
N GLU A 489 1.15 -54.34 -29.61
CA GLU A 489 0.49 -55.51 -29.01
C GLU A 489 -0.48 -55.08 -27.90
N GLY A 490 -1.62 -55.78 -27.80
CA GLY A 490 -2.28 -55.96 -26.50
C GLY A 490 -3.64 -55.30 -26.28
N ALA A 491 -4.52 -55.31 -27.28
CA ALA A 491 -5.95 -55.34 -26.99
C ALA A 491 -6.28 -56.62 -26.20
N LYS A 492 -6.82 -56.53 -24.98
CA LYS A 492 -7.67 -57.58 -24.37
C LYS A 492 -8.41 -57.11 -23.10
N PHE A 493 -9.72 -57.34 -23.15
CA PHE A 493 -10.71 -57.51 -22.06
C PHE A 493 -11.47 -56.30 -21.45
N ARG A 494 -12.69 -56.12 -22.03
CA ARG A 494 -13.96 -55.66 -21.44
C ARG A 494 -14.30 -56.37 -20.11
N ALA A 495 -14.63 -55.65 -19.03
CA ALA A 495 -15.99 -55.27 -18.54
C ALA A 495 -16.49 -56.16 -17.37
N PRO A 496 -17.67 -55.91 -16.76
CA PRO A 496 -17.90 -54.92 -15.69
C PRO A 496 -18.53 -55.55 -14.42
N ARG A 497 -18.45 -54.88 -13.26
CA ARG A 497 -19.48 -54.89 -12.21
C ARG A 497 -19.43 -53.60 -11.41
#